data_AF-A0A816KDT1-F1
#
_entry.id   AF-A0A816KDT1-F1
#
_cell.length_a   1.000
_cell.length_b   1.000
_cell.length_c   1.000
_cell.angle_alpha   90.00
_cell.angle_beta   90.00
_cell.angle_gamma   90.00
#
_symmetry.space_group_name_H-M   'P 1'
#
loop_
_entity.id
_entity.type
_entity.pdbx_description
1 polymer ?
#
loop_
_entity_poly.entity_id
_entity_poly.type
_entity_poly.pdbx_seq_one_letter_code
_entity_poly.pdbx_strand_id
1 'polypeptide(L)'
;VTKAKDPTNASSASSSSSCETTEETPVSSNEEEEEEENSPIREVALTVPTTDDHSLPVLTFRMWVLGSISCILLSFLNQFFWYRREPLVISAISAQIAVVPLGRLMAAKITDRVFLQGSKWEFTLNPGPFNVKEHVLITIFANAGAGSVYAIHIITVVKAYYMKNMTFFVSFIVMVTTQVLGFGWAGIFRKYLVEPAAMWWPANLVQVSLFRALHEKEERTKGGLTRTQFFLRAFVCNFAYYVFPGYLFQMLTSLSWVCWFFPSSVMAQQIGSGLHGLGIGAIGLDWSTISSYLGSPLTSPWFATANVGVGFVLAIYVLIPICYWLDVYKAKTFPLFSSSLFTNEGSKYNITSIKKLFF
;
A
#
# COMPACT_ATOMS: atom_id res chain seq x y z
N VAL A 1 -11.90 -53.61 -1.87
CA VAL A 1 -12.18 -54.50 -0.72
C VAL A 1 -12.89 -53.62 0.31
N THR A 2 -14.19 -53.61 0.55
CA THR A 2 -15.40 -54.45 0.34
C THR A 2 -16.58 -53.47 0.56
N LYS A 3 -17.38 -53.04 -0.42
CA LYS A 3 -18.56 -53.65 -1.09
C LYS A 3 -19.71 -54.08 -0.17
N ALA A 4 -20.88 -53.41 -0.33
CA ALA A 4 -22.26 -53.93 -0.44
C ALA A 4 -23.24 -52.79 -0.02
N LYS A 5 -24.39 -52.52 -0.66
CA LYS A 5 -25.33 -53.40 -1.35
C LYS A 5 -26.36 -52.56 -2.14
N ASP A 6 -26.58 -52.86 -3.41
CA ASP A 6 -27.85 -52.56 -4.14
C ASP A 6 -28.89 -53.65 -3.83
N PRO A 7 -30.18 -53.42 -4.16
CA PRO A 7 -30.69 -54.13 -5.35
C PRO A 7 -31.65 -53.32 -6.25
N THR A 8 -31.39 -53.47 -7.55
CA THR A 8 -32.29 -53.51 -8.72
C THR A 8 -33.80 -53.62 -8.50
N ASN A 9 -34.58 -52.87 -9.30
CA ASN A 9 -35.47 -53.50 -10.28
C ASN A 9 -35.90 -52.56 -11.42
N ALA A 10 -35.87 -53.13 -12.64
CA ALA A 10 -36.29 -52.52 -13.89
C ALA A 10 -37.78 -52.81 -14.16
N SER A 11 -38.47 -51.88 -14.82
CA SER A 11 -39.64 -52.21 -15.65
C SER A 11 -39.78 -51.21 -16.79
N SER A 12 -39.51 -51.68 -18.00
CA SER A 12 -39.82 -51.06 -19.28
C SER A 12 -41.32 -51.16 -19.56
N ALA A 13 -41.97 -50.03 -19.85
CA ALA A 13 -43.23 -50.00 -20.60
C ALA A 13 -43.21 -48.81 -21.55
N SER A 14 -43.24 -49.14 -22.84
CA SER A 14 -43.37 -48.25 -23.98
C SER A 14 -44.80 -47.72 -24.11
N SER A 15 -44.96 -46.41 -24.26
CA SER A 15 -46.11 -45.83 -24.95
C SER A 15 -45.71 -44.50 -25.59
N SER A 16 -45.94 -44.45 -26.90
CA SER A 16 -45.61 -43.42 -27.88
C SER A 16 -46.32 -42.08 -27.71
N SER A 17 -45.70 -41.04 -28.28
CA SER A 17 -46.30 -39.90 -29.00
C SER A 17 -46.12 -38.53 -28.33
N SER A 18 -45.14 -37.76 -28.79
CA SER A 18 -45.34 -36.54 -29.61
C SER A 18 -44.09 -35.66 -29.58
N CYS A 19 -43.62 -35.26 -30.76
CA CYS A 19 -42.50 -34.35 -31.01
C CYS A 19 -42.69 -32.99 -30.34
N GLU A 20 -41.62 -32.48 -29.72
CA GLU A 20 -41.25 -31.07 -29.83
C GLU A 20 -39.72 -30.97 -29.77
N THR A 21 -39.12 -30.68 -30.91
CA THR A 21 -37.69 -30.48 -31.08
C THR A 21 -37.32 -29.17 -30.39
N THR A 22 -36.73 -29.26 -29.19
CA THR A 22 -36.06 -28.11 -28.58
C THR A 22 -34.60 -28.20 -29.00
N GLU A 23 -34.15 -27.28 -29.86
CA GLU A 23 -32.73 -27.09 -30.12
C GLU A 23 -32.06 -26.69 -28.81
N GLU A 24 -31.31 -27.60 -28.20
CA GLU A 24 -30.38 -27.29 -27.12
C GLU A 24 -29.24 -26.45 -27.71
N THR A 25 -29.30 -25.14 -27.50
CA THR A 25 -28.14 -24.26 -27.60
C THR A 25 -27.08 -24.73 -26.60
N PRO A 26 -25.80 -24.88 -26.99
CA PRO A 26 -24.75 -25.27 -26.07
C PRO A 26 -24.39 -24.07 -25.19
N VAL A 27 -25.00 -23.98 -24.01
CA VAL A 27 -24.71 -22.91 -23.03
C VAL A 27 -23.85 -23.41 -21.87
N SER A 28 -23.62 -24.72 -21.74
CA SER A 28 -22.95 -25.26 -20.52
C SER A 28 -21.43 -25.43 -20.59
N SER A 29 -20.75 -25.17 -21.72
CA SER A 29 -19.28 -25.35 -21.78
C SER A 29 -18.50 -24.09 -21.44
N ASN A 30 -19.01 -22.91 -21.78
CA ASN A 30 -18.26 -21.66 -21.61
C ASN A 30 -18.34 -21.10 -20.18
N GLU A 31 -19.46 -21.30 -19.48
CA GLU A 31 -19.60 -20.83 -18.09
C GLU A 31 -18.76 -21.70 -17.12
N GLU A 32 -18.64 -23.01 -17.38
CA GLU A 32 -17.78 -23.91 -16.58
C GLU A 32 -16.28 -23.67 -16.85
N GLU A 33 -15.88 -23.38 -18.10
CA GLU A 33 -14.49 -23.01 -18.43
C GLU A 33 -14.08 -21.63 -17.89
N GLU A 34 -15.00 -20.64 -17.86
CA GLU A 34 -14.75 -19.33 -17.24
C GLU A 34 -14.63 -19.42 -15.70
N GLU A 35 -15.31 -20.37 -15.05
CA GLU A 35 -15.14 -20.64 -13.62
C GLU A 35 -13.80 -21.34 -13.30
N GLU A 36 -13.29 -22.19 -14.20
CA GLU A 36 -11.99 -22.88 -14.04
C GLU A 36 -10.76 -21.98 -14.26
N GLU A 37 -10.83 -20.98 -15.15
CA GLU A 37 -9.74 -20.02 -15.35
C GLU A 37 -9.63 -18.94 -14.26
N ASN A 38 -10.66 -18.80 -13.42
CA ASN A 38 -10.74 -17.71 -12.45
C ASN A 38 -9.99 -18.02 -11.15
N SER A 39 -9.51 -16.97 -10.47
CA SER A 39 -8.76 -17.15 -9.22
C SER A 39 -9.66 -17.76 -8.13
N PRO A 40 -9.17 -18.73 -7.33
CA PRO A 40 -9.93 -19.28 -6.19
C PRO A 40 -10.17 -18.22 -5.10
N ILE A 41 -9.44 -17.10 -5.13
CA ILE A 41 -9.62 -15.98 -4.21
C ILE A 41 -10.65 -15.03 -4.81
N ARG A 42 -11.82 -14.93 -4.17
CA ARG A 42 -12.94 -14.13 -4.65
C ARG A 42 -12.58 -12.66 -4.91
N GLU A 43 -11.78 -12.05 -4.04
CA GLU A 43 -11.35 -10.67 -4.19
C GLU A 43 -10.50 -10.47 -5.44
N VAL A 44 -9.64 -11.43 -5.78
CA VAL A 44 -8.82 -11.42 -6.99
C VAL A 44 -9.71 -11.63 -8.22
N ALA A 45 -10.58 -12.64 -8.18
CA ALA A 45 -11.51 -12.96 -9.27
C ALA A 45 -12.42 -11.78 -9.66
N LEU A 46 -12.88 -10.99 -8.68
CA LEU A 46 -13.72 -9.82 -8.94
C LEU A 46 -12.93 -8.61 -9.46
N THR A 47 -11.64 -8.52 -9.16
CA THR A 47 -10.83 -7.32 -9.41
C THR A 47 -9.88 -7.44 -10.59
N VAL A 48 -9.40 -8.64 -10.92
CA VAL A 48 -8.42 -8.86 -12.00
C VAL A 48 -9.12 -9.49 -13.21
N PRO A 49 -9.02 -8.90 -14.41
CA PRO A 49 -9.54 -9.53 -15.63
C PRO A 49 -8.66 -10.73 -16.02
N THR A 50 -9.29 -11.79 -16.54
CA THR A 50 -8.60 -12.99 -17.05
C THR A 50 -7.99 -12.77 -18.44
N THR A 51 -8.49 -11.78 -19.20
CA THR A 51 -8.07 -11.49 -20.57
C THR A 51 -6.89 -10.51 -20.66
N ASP A 52 -5.93 -10.75 -21.56
CA ASP A 52 -4.85 -9.81 -21.92
C ASP A 52 -4.81 -9.50 -23.42
N ASP A 53 -4.51 -8.25 -23.78
CA ASP A 53 -4.26 -7.83 -25.17
C ASP A 53 -2.75 -7.67 -25.41
N HIS A 54 -2.15 -8.64 -26.09
CA HIS A 54 -0.72 -8.66 -26.40
C HIS A 54 -0.28 -7.63 -27.46
N SER A 55 -1.21 -6.95 -28.15
CA SER A 55 -0.87 -5.97 -29.18
C SER A 55 -0.52 -4.58 -28.63
N LEU A 56 -0.85 -4.30 -27.37
CA LEU A 56 -0.65 -2.99 -26.75
C LEU A 56 0.84 -2.65 -26.61
N PRO A 57 1.29 -1.47 -27.07
CA PRO A 57 2.70 -1.09 -27.01
C PRO A 57 3.16 -0.89 -25.56
N VAL A 58 4.31 -1.48 -25.24
CA VAL A 58 5.01 -1.37 -23.95
C VAL A 58 6.36 -0.67 -24.13
N LEU A 59 6.98 -0.24 -23.02
CA LEU A 59 8.32 0.39 -23.01
C LEU A 59 8.45 1.64 -23.92
N THR A 60 7.38 2.42 -24.02
CA THR A 60 7.35 3.64 -24.84
C THR A 60 8.18 4.76 -24.22
N PHE A 61 8.54 5.77 -25.02
CA PHE A 61 9.19 6.99 -24.54
C PHE A 61 8.42 7.67 -23.39
N ARG A 62 7.08 7.75 -23.54
CA ARG A 62 6.18 8.29 -22.51
C ARG A 62 6.29 7.55 -21.19
N MET A 63 6.33 6.20 -21.23
CA MET A 63 6.49 5.38 -20.03
C MET A 63 7.82 5.67 -19.32
N TRP A 64 8.93 5.75 -20.05
CA TRP A 64 10.24 6.02 -19.45
C TRP A 64 10.32 7.41 -18.81
N VAL A 65 9.81 8.43 -19.48
CA VAL A 65 9.83 9.82 -18.98
C VAL A 65 8.93 9.96 -17.76
N LEU A 66 7.66 9.56 -17.85
CA LEU A 66 6.71 9.70 -16.74
C LEU A 66 7.07 8.79 -15.56
N GLY A 67 7.54 7.57 -15.84
CA GLY A 67 8.02 6.62 -14.83
C GLY A 67 9.22 7.17 -14.06
N SER A 68 10.26 7.63 -14.77
CA SER A 68 11.49 8.14 -14.13
C SER A 68 11.22 9.39 -13.30
N ILE A 69 10.43 10.34 -13.82
CA ILE A 69 10.06 11.55 -13.09
C ILE A 69 9.23 11.18 -11.84
N SER A 70 8.26 10.29 -11.97
CA SER A 70 7.45 9.84 -10.85
C SER A 70 8.31 9.19 -9.76
N CYS A 71 9.24 8.31 -10.14
CA CYS A 71 10.18 7.66 -9.22
C CYS A 71 11.02 8.69 -8.43
N ILE A 72 11.66 9.63 -9.13
CA ILE A 72 12.52 10.66 -8.52
C ILE A 72 11.70 11.54 -7.56
N LEU A 73 10.53 12.02 -8.01
CA LEU A 73 9.68 12.89 -7.20
C LEU A 73 9.17 12.18 -5.94
N LEU A 74 8.66 10.95 -6.06
CA LEU A 74 8.15 10.22 -4.91
C LEU A 74 9.25 9.88 -3.91
N SER A 75 10.44 9.50 -4.40
CA SER A 75 11.59 9.21 -3.53
C SER A 75 12.00 10.44 -2.72
N PHE A 76 12.10 11.60 -3.38
CA PHE A 76 12.42 12.85 -2.70
C PHE A 76 11.34 13.24 -1.67
N LEU A 77 10.07 13.24 -2.07
CA LEU A 77 8.97 13.68 -1.21
C LEU A 77 8.81 12.75 0.00
N ASN A 78 8.82 11.44 -0.18
CA ASN A 78 8.68 10.50 0.92
C ASN A 78 9.88 10.55 1.87
N GLN A 79 11.10 10.69 1.35
CA GLN A 79 12.27 10.85 2.20
C GLN A 79 12.22 12.16 3.01
N PHE A 80 11.72 13.24 2.41
CA PHE A 80 11.54 14.52 3.08
C PHE A 80 10.47 14.45 4.18
N PHE A 81 9.31 13.86 3.89
CA PHE A 81 8.22 13.75 4.85
C PHE A 81 8.48 12.74 5.97
N TRP A 82 9.41 11.80 5.79
CA TRP A 82 9.78 10.82 6.82
C TRP A 82 10.29 11.47 8.11
N TYR A 83 10.93 12.63 8.03
CA TYR A 83 11.45 13.34 9.21
C TYR A 83 10.39 14.10 10.01
N ARG A 84 9.12 14.02 9.62
CA ARG A 84 8.00 14.59 10.39
C ARG A 84 7.70 13.70 11.60
N ARG A 85 7.11 14.32 12.64
CA ARG A 85 6.65 13.61 13.84
C ARG A 85 5.59 12.56 13.49
N GLU A 86 4.67 12.91 12.61
CA GLU A 86 3.74 12.00 11.96
C GLU A 86 4.15 11.92 10.49
N PRO A 87 4.78 10.82 10.04
CA PRO A 87 5.29 10.71 8.69
C PRO A 87 4.14 10.70 7.69
N LEU A 88 4.28 11.48 6.63
CA LEU A 88 3.34 11.45 5.51
C LEU A 88 3.94 10.61 4.39
N VAL A 89 3.25 9.54 4.01
CA VAL A 89 3.66 8.66 2.92
C VAL A 89 2.78 8.93 1.70
N ILE A 90 3.41 9.42 0.63
CA ILE A 90 2.77 9.54 -0.69
C ILE A 90 2.92 8.19 -1.39
N SER A 91 1.79 7.50 -1.56
CA SER A 91 1.75 6.20 -2.22
C SER A 91 1.89 6.30 -3.75
N ALA A 92 2.24 5.18 -4.38
CA ALA A 92 2.26 5.06 -5.84
C ALA A 92 0.89 5.31 -6.50
N ILE A 93 -0.20 5.16 -5.75
CA ILE A 93 -1.57 5.45 -6.22
C ILE A 93 -1.72 6.92 -6.60
N SER A 94 -1.04 7.84 -5.89
CA SER A 94 -1.05 9.27 -6.23
C SER A 94 -0.43 9.51 -7.61
N ALA A 95 0.67 8.81 -7.92
CA ALA A 95 1.29 8.85 -9.25
C ALA A 95 0.38 8.22 -10.32
N GLN A 96 -0.26 7.09 -10.00
CA GLN A 96 -1.25 6.43 -10.87
C GLN A 96 -2.40 7.39 -11.26
N ILE A 97 -2.90 8.21 -10.34
CA ILE A 97 -3.94 9.20 -10.67
C ILE A 97 -3.36 10.34 -11.52
N ALA A 98 -2.21 10.89 -11.13
CA ALA A 98 -1.61 12.05 -11.78
C ALA A 98 -1.12 11.76 -13.21
N VAL A 99 -0.69 10.54 -13.48
CA VAL A 99 -0.15 10.12 -14.77
C VAL A 99 -1.22 10.02 -15.85
N VAL A 100 -2.50 9.79 -15.53
CA VAL A 100 -3.57 9.70 -16.54
C VAL A 100 -3.70 10.96 -17.40
N PRO A 101 -3.92 12.17 -16.85
CA PRO A 101 -4.01 13.37 -17.66
C PRO A 101 -2.69 13.69 -18.39
N LEU A 102 -1.54 13.46 -17.74
CA LEU A 102 -0.22 13.71 -18.34
C LEU A 102 0.07 12.75 -19.51
N GLY A 103 -0.26 11.47 -19.34
CA GLY A 103 -0.09 10.44 -20.35
C GLY A 103 -0.97 10.67 -21.56
N ARG A 104 -2.23 11.06 -21.35
CA ARG A 104 -3.14 11.47 -22.44
C ARG A 104 -2.68 12.75 -23.14
N LEU A 105 -2.17 13.73 -22.39
CA LEU A 105 -1.62 14.96 -22.96
C LEU A 105 -0.37 14.67 -23.82
N MET A 106 0.54 13.83 -23.33
CA MET A 106 1.69 13.36 -24.09
C MET A 106 1.26 12.56 -25.33
N ALA A 107 0.25 11.69 -25.22
CA ALA A 107 -0.31 10.99 -26.38
C ALA A 107 -0.93 11.92 -27.44
N ALA A 108 -1.47 13.08 -27.03
CA ALA A 108 -2.10 14.03 -27.94
C ALA A 108 -1.13 15.06 -28.54
N LYS A 109 0.05 15.27 -27.93
CA LYS A 109 0.97 16.35 -28.30
C LYS A 109 2.35 15.90 -28.76
N ILE A 110 2.78 14.68 -28.43
CA ILE A 110 4.05 14.15 -28.91
C ILE A 110 3.94 13.83 -30.39
N THR A 111 5.07 13.97 -31.10
CA THR A 111 5.16 13.69 -32.52
C THR A 111 5.02 12.20 -32.83
N ASP A 112 4.18 11.88 -33.81
CA ASP A 112 4.00 10.52 -34.34
C ASP A 112 5.03 10.17 -35.41
N ARG A 113 5.96 11.09 -35.69
CA ARG A 113 7.03 10.89 -36.68
C ARG A 113 7.85 9.65 -36.34
N VAL A 114 8.02 8.81 -37.35
CA VAL A 114 8.93 7.67 -37.32
C VAL A 114 10.35 8.18 -37.51
N PHE A 115 11.22 7.93 -36.53
CA PHE A 115 12.64 8.23 -36.59
C PHE A 115 13.40 7.04 -37.14
N LEU A 116 14.48 7.30 -37.89
CA LEU A 116 15.36 6.28 -38.45
C LEU A 116 14.64 5.27 -39.35
N GLN A 117 13.65 5.76 -40.10
CA GLN A 117 12.81 4.99 -41.02
C GLN A 117 13.67 4.19 -42.02
N GLY A 118 13.47 2.88 -42.09
CA GLY A 118 14.24 1.97 -42.96
C GLY A 118 15.55 1.45 -42.36
N SER A 119 15.85 1.73 -41.09
CA SER A 119 16.96 1.12 -40.35
C SER A 119 16.46 0.08 -39.34
N LYS A 120 17.38 -0.75 -38.80
CA LYS A 120 17.05 -1.69 -37.71
C LYS A 120 16.66 -1.00 -36.39
N TRP A 121 16.84 0.33 -36.29
CA TRP A 121 16.57 1.14 -35.10
C TRP A 121 15.40 2.08 -35.32
N GLU A 122 14.47 1.73 -36.20
CA GLU A 122 13.25 2.50 -36.42
C GLU A 122 12.42 2.59 -35.13
N PHE A 123 12.07 3.81 -34.69
CA PHE A 123 11.22 4.01 -33.53
C PHE A 123 10.35 5.25 -33.67
N THR A 124 9.22 5.25 -32.97
CA THR A 124 8.32 6.41 -32.83
C THR A 124 8.23 6.82 -31.37
N LEU A 125 8.12 8.12 -31.12
CA LEU A 125 7.92 8.65 -29.76
C LEU A 125 6.47 8.49 -29.28
N ASN A 126 5.53 8.30 -30.21
CA ASN A 126 4.13 8.09 -29.91
C ASN A 126 3.58 6.92 -30.75
N PRO A 127 3.72 5.67 -30.27
CA PRO A 127 3.26 4.48 -30.99
C PRO A 127 1.73 4.31 -30.96
N GLY A 128 1.01 5.09 -30.15
CA GLY A 128 -0.43 4.98 -30.03
C GLY A 128 -1.01 5.69 -28.80
N PRO A 129 -2.33 5.55 -28.59
CA PRO A 129 -3.01 6.14 -27.45
C PRO A 129 -2.44 5.62 -26.13
N PHE A 130 -2.59 6.42 -25.07
CA PHE A 130 -2.14 6.04 -23.73
C PHE A 130 -2.90 4.81 -23.23
N ASN A 131 -2.18 3.70 -23.06
CA ASN A 131 -2.78 2.40 -22.72
C ASN A 131 -2.53 1.99 -21.26
N VAL A 132 -3.23 0.94 -20.82
CA VAL A 132 -3.14 0.44 -19.45
C VAL A 132 -1.77 -0.14 -19.10
N LYS A 133 -1.08 -0.80 -20.04
CA LYS A 133 0.23 -1.42 -19.79
C LYS A 133 1.32 -0.38 -19.56
N GLU A 134 1.35 0.69 -20.36
CA GLU A 134 2.22 1.84 -20.10
C GLU A 134 1.94 2.44 -18.72
N HIS A 135 0.67 2.56 -18.36
CA HIS A 135 0.26 3.11 -17.07
C HIS A 135 0.73 2.25 -15.88
N VAL A 136 0.57 0.93 -15.99
CA VAL A 136 1.06 -0.05 -15.01
C VAL A 136 2.57 0.07 -14.85
N LEU A 137 3.33 0.10 -15.95
CA LEU A 137 4.79 0.22 -15.93
C LEU A 137 5.26 1.54 -15.28
N ILE A 138 4.61 2.67 -15.60
CA ILE A 138 4.89 3.96 -14.94
C ILE A 138 4.66 3.85 -13.42
N THR A 139 3.59 3.17 -13.01
CA THR A 139 3.25 2.99 -11.60
C THR A 139 4.23 2.08 -10.88
N ILE A 140 4.79 1.06 -11.55
CA ILE A 140 5.89 0.24 -11.01
C ILE A 140 7.13 1.10 -10.71
N PHE A 141 7.50 2.01 -11.62
CA PHE A 141 8.59 2.96 -11.38
C PHE A 141 8.27 3.88 -10.20
N ALA A 142 7.06 4.42 -10.14
CA ALA A 142 6.62 5.25 -9.03
C ALA A 142 6.68 4.48 -7.69
N ASN A 143 6.26 3.21 -7.68
CA ASN A 143 6.30 2.36 -6.49
C ASN A 143 7.73 2.09 -6.01
N ALA A 144 8.68 1.88 -6.94
CA ALA A 144 10.09 1.77 -6.59
C ALA A 144 10.63 3.06 -5.93
N GLY A 145 10.16 4.22 -6.35
CA GLY A 145 10.47 5.50 -5.72
C GLY A 145 9.69 5.77 -4.42
N ALA A 146 8.52 5.16 -4.22
CA ALA A 146 7.70 5.38 -3.04
C ALA A 146 8.37 4.88 -1.75
N GLY A 147 9.17 3.81 -1.85
CA GLY A 147 9.90 3.24 -0.73
C GLY A 147 11.11 4.08 -0.32
N SER A 148 11.23 4.40 0.98
CA SER A 148 12.45 5.01 1.53
C SER A 148 13.56 3.96 1.66
N VAL A 149 14.80 4.38 1.40
CA VAL A 149 15.98 3.51 1.52
C VAL A 149 16.35 3.39 2.98
N TYR A 150 16.15 2.21 3.58
CA TYR A 150 16.39 1.99 5.02
C TYR A 150 17.80 2.41 5.50
N ALA A 151 18.82 2.23 4.66
CA ALA A 151 20.19 2.64 4.97
C ALA A 151 20.36 4.14 5.24
N ILE A 152 19.42 4.99 4.81
CA ILE A 152 19.42 6.43 5.13
C ILE A 152 19.35 6.68 6.62
N HIS A 153 18.74 5.79 7.41
CA HIS A 153 18.69 5.91 8.87
C HIS A 153 20.07 5.84 9.49
N ILE A 154 20.97 5.01 8.96
CA ILE A 154 22.35 4.92 9.43
C ILE A 154 23.07 6.25 9.21
N ILE A 155 22.97 6.79 8.00
CA ILE A 155 23.59 8.08 7.64
C ILE A 155 23.00 9.21 8.48
N THR A 156 21.68 9.21 8.67
CA THR A 156 20.97 10.19 9.51
C THR A 156 21.45 10.12 10.95
N VAL A 157 21.59 8.93 11.52
CA VAL A 157 22.07 8.74 12.89
C VAL A 157 23.51 9.25 13.03
N VAL A 158 24.40 8.91 12.09
CA VAL A 158 25.78 9.40 12.09
C VAL A 158 25.85 10.92 12.00
N LYS A 159 25.00 11.53 11.18
CA LYS A 159 24.99 12.98 10.98
C LYS A 159 24.31 13.74 12.12
N ALA A 160 23.14 13.29 12.58
CA ALA A 160 22.30 13.99 13.55
C ALA A 160 22.70 13.71 15.01
N TYR A 161 23.08 12.48 15.34
CA TYR A 161 23.42 12.08 16.71
C TYR A 161 24.92 12.08 16.97
N TYR A 162 25.72 11.54 16.03
CA TYR A 162 27.18 11.49 16.18
C TYR A 162 27.89 12.75 15.66
N MET A 163 27.16 13.67 15.00
CA MET A 163 27.68 14.93 14.44
C MET A 163 28.91 14.70 13.54
N LYS A 164 28.93 13.58 12.81
CA LYS A 164 29.98 13.24 11.86
C LYS A 164 29.46 13.37 10.44
N ASN A 165 30.33 13.84 9.56
CA ASN A 165 30.02 13.94 8.14
C ASN A 165 30.50 12.66 7.44
N MET A 166 29.57 11.92 6.86
CA MET A 166 29.90 10.91 5.87
C MET A 166 29.98 11.58 4.50
N THR A 167 31.01 11.27 3.73
CA THR A 167 31.11 11.78 2.35
C THR A 167 29.97 11.20 1.50
N PHE A 168 29.61 11.91 0.44
CA PHE A 168 28.55 11.48 -0.48
C PHE A 168 28.81 10.08 -1.03
N PHE A 169 30.03 9.81 -1.51
CA PHE A 169 30.38 8.53 -2.12
C PHE A 169 30.28 7.35 -1.14
N VAL A 170 30.73 7.50 0.10
CA VAL A 170 30.60 6.44 1.11
C VAL A 170 29.13 6.17 1.40
N SER A 171 28.33 7.23 1.58
CA SER A 171 26.89 7.13 1.81
C SER A 171 26.17 6.46 0.64
N PHE A 172 26.54 6.83 -0.59
CA PHE A 172 25.99 6.26 -1.82
C PHE A 172 26.31 4.77 -1.96
N ILE A 173 27.56 4.35 -1.72
CA ILE A 173 27.94 2.93 -1.77
C ILE A 173 27.19 2.11 -0.71
N VAL A 174 27.06 2.63 0.51
CA VAL A 174 26.29 1.97 1.58
C VAL A 174 24.80 1.82 1.18
N MET A 175 24.21 2.86 0.60
CA MET A 175 22.84 2.81 0.10
C MET A 175 22.66 1.83 -1.06
N VAL A 176 23.56 1.84 -2.05
CA VAL A 176 23.47 0.96 -3.22
C VAL A 176 23.65 -0.50 -2.82
N THR A 177 24.63 -0.82 -1.98
CA THR A 177 24.89 -2.21 -1.56
C THR A 177 23.71 -2.81 -0.80
N THR A 178 23.08 -2.03 0.09
CA THR A 178 21.87 -2.47 0.82
C THR A 178 20.66 -2.67 -0.09
N GLN A 179 20.46 -1.80 -1.09
CA GLN A 179 19.38 -1.96 -2.06
C GLN A 179 19.60 -3.17 -2.98
N VAL A 180 20.82 -3.36 -3.51
CA VAL A 180 21.15 -4.51 -4.35
C VAL A 180 20.98 -5.82 -3.58
N LEU A 181 21.38 -5.85 -2.31
CA LEU A 181 21.13 -7.00 -1.43
C LEU A 181 19.63 -7.27 -1.30
N GLY A 182 18.81 -6.23 -1.04
CA GLY A 182 17.35 -6.37 -0.94
C GLY A 182 16.71 -6.94 -2.20
N PHE A 183 17.07 -6.41 -3.38
CA PHE A 183 16.57 -6.95 -4.65
C PHE A 183 17.06 -8.38 -4.94
N GLY A 184 18.28 -8.73 -4.51
CA GLY A 184 18.80 -10.10 -4.58
C GLY A 184 17.94 -11.09 -3.79
N TRP A 185 17.61 -10.74 -2.54
CA TRP A 185 16.71 -11.56 -1.72
C TRP A 185 15.30 -11.65 -2.30
N ALA A 186 14.74 -10.53 -2.78
CA ALA A 186 13.44 -10.53 -3.44
C ALA A 186 13.42 -11.47 -4.66
N GLY A 187 14.50 -11.50 -5.44
CA GLY A 187 14.66 -12.42 -6.57
C GLY A 187 14.65 -13.90 -6.15
N ILE A 188 15.34 -14.25 -5.07
CA ILE A 188 15.37 -15.62 -4.52
C ILE A 188 13.98 -16.05 -4.05
N PHE A 189 13.25 -15.16 -3.36
CA PHE A 189 11.94 -15.48 -2.80
C PHE A 189 10.77 -15.35 -3.78
N ARG A 190 10.98 -14.79 -4.97
CA ARG A 190 9.93 -14.63 -6.01
C ARG A 190 9.18 -15.94 -6.28
N LYS A 191 9.91 -17.06 -6.38
CA LYS A 191 9.34 -18.39 -6.62
C LYS A 191 8.36 -18.85 -5.53
N TYR A 192 8.55 -18.37 -4.29
CA TYR A 192 7.76 -18.79 -3.14
C TYR A 192 6.69 -17.77 -2.74
N LEU A 193 6.93 -16.48 -3.00
CA LEU A 193 6.08 -15.38 -2.53
C LEU A 193 5.29 -14.67 -3.64
N VAL A 194 5.54 -14.99 -4.91
CA VAL A 194 4.90 -14.31 -6.05
C VAL A 194 4.34 -15.29 -7.07
N GLU A 195 5.08 -16.33 -7.44
CA GLU A 195 4.64 -17.30 -8.45
C GLU A 195 3.43 -18.18 -8.03
N PRO A 196 3.28 -18.61 -6.76
CA PRO A 196 2.13 -19.41 -6.38
C PRO A 196 0.82 -18.61 -6.40
N ALA A 197 -0.21 -19.10 -7.08
CA ALA A 197 -1.50 -18.42 -7.23
C ALA A 197 -2.25 -18.15 -5.90
N ALA A 198 -1.98 -18.95 -4.86
CA ALA A 198 -2.52 -18.74 -3.53
C ALA A 198 -1.89 -17.52 -2.80
N MET A 199 -0.73 -17.04 -3.25
CA MET A 199 -0.02 -15.92 -2.65
C MET A 199 -0.44 -14.62 -3.33
N TRP A 200 -1.37 -13.90 -2.71
CA TRP A 200 -1.87 -12.62 -3.21
C TRP A 200 -1.54 -11.48 -2.24
N TRP A 201 -1.43 -10.28 -2.79
CA TRP A 201 -1.08 -9.08 -2.04
C TRP A 201 -2.26 -8.10 -2.08
N PRO A 202 -3.08 -8.02 -1.00
CA PRO A 202 -4.31 -7.23 -0.98
C PRO A 202 -4.12 -5.76 -1.39
N ALA A 203 -2.99 -5.15 -1.01
CA ALA A 203 -2.66 -3.77 -1.37
C ALA A 203 -2.58 -3.55 -2.89
N ASN A 204 -2.18 -4.57 -3.67
CA ASN A 204 -2.09 -4.47 -5.13
C ASN A 204 -3.48 -4.47 -5.78
N LEU A 205 -4.48 -5.10 -5.18
CA LEU A 205 -5.85 -5.14 -5.74
C LEU A 205 -6.47 -3.75 -5.81
N VAL A 206 -6.11 -2.86 -4.89
CA VAL A 206 -6.55 -1.44 -4.93
C VAL A 206 -5.99 -0.73 -6.16
N GLN A 207 -4.73 -0.98 -6.51
CA GLN A 207 -4.12 -0.43 -7.73
C GLN A 207 -4.77 -1.00 -8.98
N VAL A 208 -5.01 -2.32 -9.03
CA VAL A 208 -5.68 -2.98 -10.15
C VAL A 208 -7.10 -2.44 -10.34
N SER A 209 -7.88 -2.35 -9.27
CA SER A 209 -9.23 -1.78 -9.32
C SER A 209 -9.23 -0.35 -9.84
N LEU A 210 -8.21 0.45 -9.49
CA LEU A 210 -8.08 1.81 -10.00
C LEU A 210 -7.66 1.86 -11.47
N PHE A 211 -6.78 0.96 -11.94
CA PHE A 211 -6.46 0.87 -13.37
C PHE A 211 -7.70 0.57 -14.20
N ARG A 212 -8.52 -0.38 -13.73
CA ARG A 212 -9.80 -0.72 -14.36
C ARG A 212 -10.74 0.47 -14.40
N ALA A 213 -10.95 1.14 -13.28
CA ALA A 213 -11.80 2.33 -13.23
C ALA A 213 -11.35 3.47 -14.17
N LEU A 214 -10.05 3.57 -14.47
CA LEU A 214 -9.49 4.65 -15.31
C LEU A 214 -9.40 4.31 -16.81
N HIS A 215 -9.27 3.03 -17.17
CA HIS A 215 -9.06 2.57 -18.55
C HIS A 215 -10.23 1.77 -19.14
N GLU A 216 -11.04 1.09 -18.33
CA GLU A 216 -12.23 0.40 -18.82
C GLU A 216 -13.32 1.41 -19.20
N LYS A 217 -13.98 1.16 -20.34
CA LYS A 217 -15.16 1.92 -20.73
C LYS A 217 -16.35 1.42 -19.92
N GLU A 218 -16.86 2.26 -19.03
CA GLU A 218 -18.03 1.93 -18.22
C GLU A 218 -19.31 2.23 -18.98
N GLU A 219 -20.17 1.20 -19.16
CA GLU A 219 -21.53 1.40 -19.63
C GLU A 219 -22.38 2.00 -18.51
N ARG A 220 -22.93 3.18 -18.76
CA ARG A 220 -23.68 3.93 -17.75
C ARG A 220 -25.04 3.28 -17.49
N THR A 221 -25.22 2.71 -16.31
CA THR A 221 -26.56 2.33 -15.83
C THR A 221 -27.41 3.59 -15.61
N LYS A 222 -28.63 3.63 -16.15
CA LYS A 222 -29.52 4.80 -16.05
C LYS A 222 -29.77 5.16 -14.58
N GLY A 223 -29.43 6.41 -14.20
CA GLY A 223 -29.63 6.94 -12.85
C GLY A 223 -28.45 6.77 -11.87
N GLY A 224 -27.42 6.01 -12.22
CA GLY A 224 -26.22 5.82 -11.40
C GLY A 224 -25.12 6.88 -11.60
N LEU A 225 -24.22 6.99 -10.63
CA LEU A 225 -22.92 7.64 -10.78
C LEU A 225 -21.95 6.68 -11.48
N THR A 226 -21.11 7.17 -12.38
CA THR A 226 -19.99 6.37 -12.90
C THR A 226 -18.92 6.20 -11.83
N ARG A 227 -18.10 5.13 -11.92
CA ARG A 227 -16.95 4.88 -11.03
C ARG A 227 -16.04 6.12 -10.93
N THR A 228 -15.75 6.75 -12.07
CA THR A 228 -14.92 7.96 -12.14
C THR A 228 -15.57 9.17 -11.48
N GLN A 229 -16.90 9.35 -11.61
CA GLN A 229 -17.62 10.44 -10.95
C GLN A 229 -17.66 10.26 -9.43
N PHE A 230 -17.91 9.04 -8.98
CA PHE A 230 -17.85 8.70 -7.56
C PHE A 230 -16.45 8.97 -6.99
N PHE A 231 -15.41 8.50 -7.67
CA PHE A 231 -14.01 8.75 -7.30
C PHE A 231 -13.70 10.25 -7.18
N LEU A 232 -14.07 11.06 -8.18
CA LEU A 232 -13.82 12.50 -8.15
C LEU A 232 -14.58 13.20 -7.02
N ARG A 233 -15.83 12.83 -6.75
CA ARG A 233 -16.60 13.38 -5.62
C ARG A 233 -15.95 13.03 -4.29
N ALA A 234 -15.59 11.76 -4.08
CA ALA A 234 -14.91 11.30 -2.87
C ALA A 234 -13.55 12.01 -2.68
N PHE A 235 -12.78 12.18 -3.76
CA PHE A 235 -11.52 12.91 -3.76
C PHE A 235 -11.69 14.36 -3.31
N VAL A 236 -12.65 15.10 -3.87
CA VAL A 236 -12.92 16.50 -3.50
C VAL A 236 -13.42 16.61 -2.05
N CYS A 237 -14.33 15.72 -1.63
CA CYS A 237 -14.81 15.68 -0.25
C CYS A 237 -13.67 15.43 0.75
N ASN A 238 -12.80 14.46 0.45
CA ASN A 238 -11.64 14.16 1.30
C ASN A 238 -10.63 15.32 1.32
N PHE A 239 -10.35 15.92 0.16
CA PHE A 239 -9.49 17.10 0.07
C PHE A 239 -10.01 18.28 0.91
N ALA A 240 -11.32 18.55 0.84
CA ALA A 240 -11.95 19.58 1.66
C ALA A 240 -11.92 19.23 3.16
N TYR A 241 -12.13 17.95 3.50
CA TYR A 241 -12.08 17.48 4.88
C TYR A 241 -10.69 17.67 5.50
N TYR A 242 -9.60 17.42 4.76
CA TYR A 242 -8.22 17.56 5.26
C TYR A 242 -7.87 18.97 5.78
N VAL A 243 -8.58 20.01 5.34
CA VAL A 243 -8.42 21.38 5.87
C VAL A 243 -8.78 21.46 7.35
N PHE A 244 -9.72 20.63 7.82
CA PHE A 244 -10.16 20.62 9.21
C PHE A 244 -9.08 20.12 10.17
N PRO A 245 -8.62 18.85 10.13
CA PRO A 245 -7.59 18.40 11.05
C PRO A 245 -6.23 19.04 10.74
N GLY A 246 -5.95 19.41 9.49
CA GLY A 246 -4.65 19.96 9.11
C GLY A 246 -4.42 21.42 9.51
N TYR A 247 -5.46 22.26 9.52
CA TYR A 247 -5.31 23.70 9.72
C TYR A 247 -6.28 24.30 10.73
N LEU A 248 -7.59 24.02 10.61
CA LEU A 248 -8.59 24.69 11.44
C LEU A 248 -8.67 24.14 12.86
N PHE A 249 -8.67 22.81 13.01
CA PHE A 249 -8.87 22.12 14.28
C PHE A 249 -7.89 20.94 14.42
N GLN A 250 -6.63 21.27 14.71
CA GLN A 250 -5.56 20.28 14.88
C GLN A 250 -5.82 19.26 16.00
N MET A 251 -6.72 19.56 16.95
CA MET A 251 -7.13 18.61 18.00
C MET A 251 -7.76 17.33 17.42
N LEU A 252 -8.30 17.36 16.19
CA LEU A 252 -8.88 16.19 15.53
C LEU A 252 -7.85 15.09 15.23
N THR A 253 -6.55 15.38 15.23
CA THR A 253 -5.52 14.36 14.99
C THR A 253 -5.45 13.35 16.16
N SER A 254 -5.70 13.80 17.38
CA SER A 254 -5.69 12.95 18.58
C SER A 254 -6.63 13.49 19.67
N LEU A 255 -7.89 13.05 19.64
CA LEU A 255 -8.88 13.33 20.67
C LEU A 255 -8.77 12.33 21.81
N SER A 256 -8.14 12.73 22.91
CA SER A 256 -8.01 11.91 24.12
C SER A 256 -9.08 12.28 25.15
N TRP A 257 -10.27 11.65 25.10
CA TRP A 257 -11.37 11.91 26.06
C TRP A 257 -10.96 11.75 27.52
N VAL A 258 -10.11 10.77 27.84
CA VAL A 258 -9.59 10.55 29.20
C VAL A 258 -8.84 11.79 29.73
N CYS A 259 -8.02 12.41 28.87
CA CYS A 259 -7.30 13.64 29.20
C CYS A 259 -8.24 14.84 29.32
N TRP A 260 -9.35 14.84 28.57
CA TRP A 260 -10.33 15.92 28.59
C TRP A 260 -11.17 15.92 29.89
N PHE A 261 -11.56 14.74 30.38
CA PHE A 261 -12.28 14.61 31.66
C PHE A 261 -11.38 14.84 32.88
N PHE A 262 -10.09 14.49 32.81
CA PHE A 262 -9.15 14.62 33.92
C PHE A 262 -7.90 15.44 33.55
N PRO A 263 -8.05 16.75 33.27
CA PRO A 263 -6.96 17.57 32.74
C PRO A 263 -5.81 17.77 33.74
N SER A 264 -6.07 17.74 35.05
CA SER A 264 -5.05 17.96 36.09
C SER A 264 -4.33 16.69 36.54
N SER A 265 -4.81 15.50 36.14
CA SER A 265 -4.25 14.23 36.61
C SER A 265 -3.11 13.75 35.71
N VAL A 266 -1.90 13.69 36.27
CA VAL A 266 -0.71 13.18 35.56
C VAL A 266 -0.92 11.74 35.09
N MET A 267 -1.55 10.91 35.94
CA MET A 267 -1.83 9.51 35.59
C MET A 267 -2.82 9.41 34.42
N ALA A 268 -3.88 10.23 34.43
CA ALA A 268 -4.85 10.24 33.34
C ALA A 268 -4.21 10.69 32.02
N GLN A 269 -3.29 11.67 32.07
CA GLN A 269 -2.55 12.11 30.88
C GLN A 269 -1.58 11.03 30.37
N GLN A 270 -0.85 10.34 31.25
CA GLN A 270 0.07 9.26 30.88
C GLN A 270 -0.67 8.06 30.25
N ILE A 271 -1.88 7.75 30.73
CA ILE A 271 -2.67 6.64 30.21
C ILE A 271 -3.45 7.04 28.95
N GLY A 272 -4.08 8.22 28.94
CA GLY A 272 -5.03 8.62 27.90
C GLY A 272 -4.43 9.35 26.70
N SER A 273 -3.26 9.97 26.83
CA SER A 273 -2.68 10.79 25.77
C SER A 273 -2.23 9.93 24.59
N GLY A 274 -2.76 10.20 23.39
CA GLY A 274 -2.36 9.51 22.15
C GLY A 274 -0.95 9.88 21.65
N LEU A 275 -0.45 11.06 22.02
CA LEU A 275 0.83 11.59 21.52
C LEU A 275 2.01 11.42 22.49
N HIS A 276 1.72 11.31 23.79
CA HIS A 276 2.74 11.30 24.85
C HIS A 276 2.46 10.24 25.93
N GLY A 277 1.49 9.35 25.70
CA GLY A 277 1.06 8.33 26.65
C GLY A 277 0.71 7.03 25.95
N LEU A 278 -0.01 6.16 26.68
CA LEU A 278 -0.45 4.86 26.14
C LEU A 278 -1.58 5.00 25.11
N GLY A 279 -2.25 6.16 25.04
CA GLY A 279 -3.32 6.43 24.09
C GLY A 279 -4.61 5.66 24.37
N ILE A 280 -4.87 5.24 25.62
CA ILE A 280 -6.13 4.56 25.96
C ILE A 280 -7.29 5.49 25.66
N GLY A 281 -8.09 5.07 24.69
CA GLY A 281 -9.26 5.82 24.26
C GLY A 281 -8.94 7.07 23.43
N ALA A 282 -7.70 7.29 23.01
CA ALA A 282 -7.41 8.33 22.04
C ALA A 282 -8.05 7.98 20.68
N ILE A 283 -8.78 8.93 20.09
CA ILE A 283 -9.43 8.78 18.78
C ILE A 283 -8.84 9.82 17.82
N GLY A 284 -8.24 9.36 16.72
CA GLY A 284 -7.89 10.24 15.61
C GLY A 284 -9.04 10.32 14.62
N LEU A 285 -9.38 11.53 14.17
CA LEU A 285 -10.29 11.78 13.04
C LEU A 285 -9.53 12.24 11.78
N ASP A 286 -8.21 12.31 11.84
CA ASP A 286 -7.34 12.56 10.69
C ASP A 286 -6.86 11.23 10.09
N TRP A 287 -7.21 11.00 8.82
CA TRP A 287 -6.80 9.79 8.10
C TRP A 287 -5.28 9.67 7.97
N SER A 288 -4.56 10.78 7.84
CA SER A 288 -3.10 10.77 7.74
C SER A 288 -2.45 10.31 9.05
N THR A 289 -2.95 10.78 10.20
CA THR A 289 -2.50 10.31 11.51
C THR A 289 -2.81 8.83 11.70
N ILE A 290 -4.04 8.38 11.38
CA ILE A 290 -4.47 6.97 11.52
C ILE A 290 -3.60 6.03 10.68
N SER A 291 -3.27 6.42 9.45
CA SER A 291 -2.56 5.55 8.49
C SER A 291 -1.04 5.70 8.48
N SER A 292 -0.49 6.67 9.23
CA SER A 292 0.94 7.04 9.21
C SER A 292 1.91 5.88 9.47
N TYR A 293 1.59 5.00 10.43
CA TYR A 293 2.47 3.91 10.86
C TYR A 293 2.04 2.51 10.42
N LEU A 294 0.73 2.22 10.41
CA LEU A 294 0.19 0.90 10.05
C LEU A 294 -0.29 0.82 8.60
N GLY A 295 -0.24 1.93 7.85
CA GLY A 295 -0.84 2.02 6.53
C GLY A 295 -2.37 2.11 6.58
N SER A 296 -3.00 1.95 5.42
CA SER A 296 -4.45 2.06 5.32
C SER A 296 -5.14 0.76 5.77
N PRO A 297 -6.04 0.79 6.76
CA PRO A 297 -6.75 -0.42 7.19
C PRO A 297 -7.75 -0.91 6.13
N LEU A 298 -8.12 -0.07 5.16
CA LEU A 298 -9.05 -0.43 4.07
C LEU A 298 -8.44 -1.44 3.09
N THR A 299 -7.11 -1.50 3.01
CA THR A 299 -6.42 -2.40 2.08
C THR A 299 -6.02 -3.71 2.72
N SER A 300 -6.12 -3.81 4.06
CA SER A 300 -5.73 -4.99 4.83
C SER A 300 -6.95 -5.87 5.12
N PRO A 301 -6.84 -7.21 5.00
CA PRO A 301 -7.89 -8.12 5.44
C PRO A 301 -8.24 -7.91 6.92
N TRP A 302 -9.53 -8.05 7.25
CA TRP A 302 -10.02 -7.82 8.63
C TRP A 302 -9.27 -8.65 9.67
N PHE A 303 -9.03 -9.93 9.39
CA PHE A 303 -8.31 -10.82 10.31
C PHE A 303 -6.89 -10.32 10.63
N ALA A 304 -6.16 -9.81 9.63
CA ALA A 304 -4.81 -9.28 9.85
C ALA A 304 -4.86 -8.02 10.75
N THR A 305 -5.81 -7.13 10.50
CA THR A 305 -6.04 -5.93 11.31
C THR A 305 -6.43 -6.29 12.75
N ALA A 306 -7.31 -7.28 12.93
CA ALA A 306 -7.71 -7.76 14.24
C ALA A 306 -6.53 -8.38 15.02
N ASN A 307 -5.69 -9.17 14.35
CA ASN A 307 -4.50 -9.77 14.97
C ASN A 307 -3.51 -8.70 15.46
N VAL A 308 -3.23 -7.67 14.65
CA VAL A 308 -2.41 -6.53 15.06
C VAL A 308 -3.06 -5.77 16.23
N GLY A 309 -4.38 -5.58 16.19
CA GLY A 309 -5.13 -4.95 17.28
C GLY A 309 -5.03 -5.70 18.60
N VAL A 310 -5.16 -7.03 18.58
CA VAL A 310 -4.98 -7.88 19.78
C VAL A 310 -3.55 -7.78 20.30
N GLY A 311 -2.54 -7.88 19.43
CA GLY A 311 -1.13 -7.71 19.80
C GLY A 311 -0.86 -6.35 20.44
N PHE A 312 -1.43 -5.28 19.88
CA PHE A 312 -1.34 -3.94 20.44
C PHE A 312 -1.98 -3.84 21.83
N VAL A 313 -3.19 -4.36 22.03
CA VAL A 313 -3.86 -4.35 23.34
C VAL A 313 -3.04 -5.12 24.38
N LEU A 314 -2.55 -6.31 24.04
CA LEU A 314 -1.74 -7.12 24.95
C LEU A 314 -0.42 -6.44 25.30
N ALA A 315 0.29 -5.87 24.33
CA ALA A 315 1.57 -5.22 24.59
C ALA A 315 1.39 -3.89 25.34
N ILE A 316 0.55 -2.98 24.82
CA ILE A 316 0.47 -1.60 25.30
C ILE A 316 -0.44 -1.48 26.53
N TYR A 317 -1.55 -2.22 26.59
CA TYR A 317 -2.54 -2.05 27.68
C TYR A 317 -2.44 -3.11 28.77
N VAL A 318 -1.68 -4.18 28.57
CA VAL A 318 -1.49 -5.23 29.57
C VAL A 318 -0.02 -5.31 30.00
N LEU A 319 0.89 -5.63 29.07
CA LEU A 319 2.29 -5.91 29.40
C LEU A 319 3.03 -4.66 29.92
N ILE A 320 2.95 -3.52 29.22
CA ILE A 320 3.62 -2.28 29.63
C ILE A 320 3.16 -1.84 31.04
N PRO A 321 1.84 -1.70 31.31
CA PRO A 321 1.31 -1.52 32.65
C PRO A 321 1.92 -2.42 33.72
N ILE A 322 1.80 -3.74 33.53
CA ILE A 322 2.26 -4.73 34.52
C ILE A 322 3.75 -4.55 34.80
N CYS A 323 4.57 -4.45 33.76
CA CYS A 323 6.02 -4.27 33.90
C CYS A 323 6.37 -2.95 34.60
N TYR A 324 5.68 -1.85 34.26
CA TYR A 324 5.95 -0.54 34.84
C TYR A 324 5.56 -0.47 36.33
N TRP A 325 4.37 -0.94 36.68
CA TRP A 325 3.87 -0.88 38.06
C TRP A 325 4.56 -1.89 38.98
N LEU A 326 4.95 -3.07 38.47
CA LEU A 326 5.80 -4.03 39.18
C LEU A 326 7.30 -3.64 39.20
N ASP A 327 7.65 -2.50 38.60
CA ASP A 327 9.02 -1.98 38.53
C ASP A 327 10.05 -2.99 37.97
N VAL A 328 9.61 -3.78 36.99
CA VAL A 328 10.47 -4.74 36.31
C VAL A 328 11.59 -3.96 35.62
N TYR A 329 12.85 -4.35 35.86
CA TYR A 329 14.04 -3.64 35.37
C TYR A 329 14.16 -2.17 35.82
N LYS A 330 13.63 -1.81 37.01
CA LYS A 330 13.65 -0.42 37.53
C LYS A 330 12.94 0.57 36.60
N ALA A 331 11.88 0.11 35.93
CA ALA A 331 11.13 0.89 34.94
C ALA A 331 10.63 2.24 35.46
N LYS A 332 10.34 2.37 36.76
CA LYS A 332 9.87 3.63 37.39
C LYS A 332 10.92 4.74 37.38
N THR A 333 12.19 4.40 37.15
CA THR A 333 13.27 5.37 36.97
C THR A 333 13.10 6.16 35.66
N PHE A 334 12.29 5.65 34.73
CA PHE A 334 12.05 6.23 33.42
C PHE A 334 10.60 6.71 33.26
N PRO A 335 10.34 7.69 32.38
CA PRO A 335 8.97 8.03 31.99
C PRO A 335 8.28 6.82 31.33
N LEU A 336 6.98 6.64 31.62
CA LEU A 336 6.18 5.53 31.08
C LEU A 336 6.25 5.43 29.54
N PHE A 337 6.33 6.57 28.86
CA PHE A 337 6.48 6.65 27.41
C PHE A 337 7.48 7.74 27.04
N SER A 338 8.52 7.40 26.28
CA SER A 338 9.49 8.36 25.77
C SER A 338 10.30 7.78 24.60
N SER A 339 10.69 8.66 23.68
CA SER A 339 11.65 8.37 22.61
C SER A 339 13.09 8.78 22.96
N SER A 340 13.31 9.34 24.16
CA SER A 340 14.62 9.83 24.59
C SER A 340 15.48 8.71 25.19
N LEU A 341 16.81 8.88 25.12
CA LEU A 341 17.77 8.01 25.80
C LEU A 341 18.00 8.50 27.23
N PHE A 342 18.12 7.57 28.17
CA PHE A 342 18.32 7.85 29.59
C PHE A 342 19.52 7.09 30.15
N THR A 343 20.14 7.64 31.19
CA THR A 343 21.15 6.96 32.00
C THR A 343 20.48 5.97 32.96
N ASN A 344 21.26 5.09 33.60
CA ASN A 344 20.74 4.18 34.63
C ASN A 344 20.09 4.91 35.83
N GLU A 345 20.35 6.20 35.99
CA GLU A 345 19.79 7.06 37.04
C GLU A 345 18.50 7.78 36.61
N GLY A 346 18.04 7.58 35.37
CA GLY A 346 16.84 8.22 34.82
C GLY A 346 17.06 9.64 34.28
N SER A 347 18.29 10.16 34.34
CA SER A 347 18.62 11.44 33.73
C SER A 347 18.76 11.31 32.22
N LYS A 348 18.38 12.35 31.46
CA LYS A 348 18.52 12.33 29.99
C LYS A 348 19.97 12.13 29.61
N TYR A 349 20.22 11.18 28.73
CA TYR A 349 21.56 10.82 28.31
C TYR A 349 22.20 11.95 27.46
N ASN A 350 23.35 12.46 27.91
CA ASN A 350 24.08 13.46 27.14
C ASN A 350 24.89 12.79 26.02
N ILE A 351 24.33 12.78 24.82
CA ILE A 351 24.95 12.20 23.61
C ILE A 351 26.31 12.86 23.31
N THR A 352 26.51 14.12 23.68
CA THR A 352 27.77 14.85 23.47
C THR A 352 28.92 14.23 24.26
N SER A 353 28.65 13.58 25.40
CA SER A 353 29.68 12.96 26.25
C SER A 353 30.37 11.78 25.57
N ILE A 354 29.69 11.04 24.67
CA ILE A 354 30.30 9.93 23.90
C ILE A 354 31.43 10.42 23.00
N LYS A 355 31.36 11.66 22.51
CA LYS A 355 32.41 12.23 21.65
C LYS A 355 33.79 12.24 22.31
N LYS A 356 33.85 12.38 23.64
CA LYS A 356 35.10 12.43 24.42
C LYS A 356 35.65 11.05 24.79
N LEU A 357 34.88 9.98 24.57
CA LEU A 357 35.24 8.63 25.02
C LEU A 357 35.76 7.76 23.87
N PHE A 358 35.26 7.96 22.66
CA PHE A 358 35.67 7.22 21.46
C PHE A 358 36.77 7.92 20.64
N PHE A 359 37.12 9.15 21.02
CA PHE A 359 38.16 10.01 20.46
C PHE A 359 38.73 10.84 21.59
#